data_AF-A0A1F2SY46-F1
#
_entry.id   AF-A0A1F2SY46-F1
#
_cell.length_a   1.000
_cell.length_b   1.000
_cell.length_c   1.000
_cell.angle_alpha   90.00
_cell.angle_beta   90.00
_cell.angle_gamma   90.00
#
_symmetry.space_group_name_H-M   'P 1'
#
loop_
_entity.id
_entity.type
_entity.pdbx_description
1 polymer ?
#
loop_
_entity_poly.entity_id
_entity_poly.type
_entity_poly.pdbx_seq_one_letter_code
_entity_poly.pdbx_strand_id
1 'polypeptide(L)'
;MYVKRRWSQAPSARLLAGSAGTPLVVRLCPACRRRRTGVPHGYVHVEGGFFVTHRSDLEHLLHNEAARAREDNPLAQVMSWRHFKDGSLLIATSTEHLAQRLGHALEKAYDGAVQYGFSHENKMAHVWWKR
;
A
#
# COMPACT_ATOMS: atom_id res chain seq x y z
N MET A 1 1.74 14.52 8.77
CA MET A 1 1.25 15.89 9.02
C MET A 1 0.55 16.38 7.77
N TYR A 2 -0.49 17.20 7.90
CA TYR A 2 -1.18 17.80 6.77
C TYR A 2 -0.72 19.26 6.62
N VAL A 3 -0.02 19.57 5.53
CA VAL A 3 0.64 20.87 5.31
C VAL A 3 0.50 21.24 3.84
N LYS A 4 0.19 22.50 3.52
CA LYS A 4 0.03 22.99 2.13
C LYS A 4 -0.87 22.07 1.28
N ARG A 5 -2.00 21.64 1.86
CA ARG A 5 -2.98 20.72 1.25
C ARG A 5 -2.48 19.30 0.93
N ARG A 6 -1.30 18.90 1.42
CA ARG A 6 -0.68 17.58 1.20
C ARG A 6 -0.37 16.88 2.52
N TRP A 7 -0.47 15.54 2.53
CA TRP A 7 0.05 14.73 3.62
C TRP A 7 1.56 14.52 3.45
N SER A 8 2.34 14.77 4.49
CA SER A 8 3.79 14.58 4.50
C SER A 8 4.27 13.88 5.78
N GLN A 9 5.27 13.01 5.64
CA GLN A 9 6.04 12.42 6.75
C GLN A 9 7.40 13.10 6.95
N ALA A 10 7.77 14.06 6.10
CA ALA A 10 9.06 14.76 6.19
C ALA A 10 9.18 15.54 7.52
N PRO A 11 10.36 15.54 8.17
CA PRO A 11 10.60 16.33 9.38
C PRO A 11 10.28 17.82 9.21
N SER A 12 10.60 18.38 8.03
CA SER A 12 10.31 19.77 7.67
C SER A 12 8.83 20.11 7.67
N ALA A 13 7.94 19.13 7.50
CA ALA A 13 6.50 19.35 7.60
C ALA A 13 6.08 19.74 9.03
N ARG A 14 6.84 19.36 10.07
CA ARG A 14 6.62 19.83 11.46
C ARG A 14 6.89 21.30 11.63
N LEU A 15 8.01 21.76 11.09
CA LEU A 15 8.39 23.17 11.11
C LEU A 15 7.37 24.02 10.35
N LEU A 16 6.94 23.56 9.17
CA LEU A 16 5.97 24.27 8.33
C LEU A 16 4.54 24.30 8.89
N ALA A 17 4.15 23.35 9.74
CA ALA A 17 2.82 23.36 10.35
C ALA A 17 2.75 24.25 11.60
N GLY A 18 3.91 24.51 12.24
CA GLY A 18 4.02 25.29 13.48
C GLY A 18 4.38 26.76 13.27
N SER A 19 4.31 27.29 12.04
CA SER A 19 4.61 28.70 11.78
C SER A 19 3.62 29.63 12.50
N ALA A 20 4.17 30.71 13.08
CA ALA A 20 3.56 31.56 14.11
C ALA A 20 2.08 31.90 13.91
N GLY A 21 1.26 31.57 14.91
CA GLY A 21 -0.13 32.03 15.06
C GLY A 21 -1.22 31.02 14.67
N THR A 22 -0.90 29.93 13.96
CA THR A 22 -1.91 28.92 13.61
C THR A 22 -1.84 27.72 14.56
N PRO A 23 -2.92 27.36 15.28
CA PRO A 23 -2.92 26.20 16.15
C PRO A 23 -2.71 24.90 15.36
N LEU A 24 -1.79 24.06 15.84
CA LEU A 24 -1.51 22.74 15.28
C LEU A 24 -2.73 21.82 15.48
N VAL A 25 -3.49 21.57 14.42
CA VAL A 25 -4.58 20.60 14.46
C VAL A 25 -4.04 19.20 14.16
N VAL A 26 -3.95 18.36 15.19
CA VAL A 26 -3.61 16.93 15.02
C VAL A 26 -4.82 16.21 14.43
N ARG A 27 -4.68 15.66 13.23
CA ARG A 27 -5.71 14.80 12.60
C ARG A 27 -5.12 13.45 12.23
N LEU A 28 -5.92 12.40 12.43
CA LEU A 28 -5.63 11.07 11.89
C LEU A 28 -5.66 11.11 10.36
N CYS A 29 -4.59 10.61 9.75
CA CYS A 29 -4.53 10.51 8.30
C CYS A 29 -5.57 9.51 7.77
N PRO A 30 -6.12 9.68 6.55
CA PRO A 30 -7.08 8.75 5.98
C PRO A 30 -6.60 7.28 6.01
N ALA A 31 -5.34 7.02 5.66
CA ALA A 31 -4.76 5.68 5.71
C ALA A 31 -4.65 5.12 7.14
N CYS A 32 -4.28 5.98 8.09
CA CYS A 32 -4.20 5.66 9.51
C CYS A 32 -5.59 5.30 10.07
N ARG A 33 -6.62 6.05 9.65
CA ARG A 33 -8.02 5.75 9.99
C ARG A 33 -8.44 4.39 9.43
N ARG A 34 -8.17 4.12 8.15
CA ARG A 34 -8.48 2.82 7.51
C ARG A 34 -7.81 1.65 8.19
N ARG A 35 -6.53 1.78 8.55
CA ARG A 35 -5.82 0.76 9.32
C ARG A 35 -6.47 0.46 10.65
N ARG A 36 -7.01 1.48 11.32
CA ARG A 36 -7.75 1.31 12.58
C ARG A 36 -9.12 0.68 12.38
N THR A 37 -9.84 1.06 11.32
CA THR A 37 -11.20 0.54 11.05
C THR A 37 -11.20 -0.78 10.28
N GLY A 38 -10.05 -1.25 9.79
CA GLY A 38 -9.94 -2.49 9.04
C GLY A 38 -10.64 -2.44 7.67
N VAL A 39 -10.72 -1.27 7.02
CA VAL A 39 -11.38 -1.09 5.71
C VAL A 39 -10.33 -0.81 4.62
N PRO A 40 -9.88 -1.83 3.87
CA PRO A 40 -8.94 -1.66 2.78
C PRO A 40 -9.57 -0.99 1.56
N HIS A 41 -8.71 -0.43 0.72
CA HIS A 41 -9.06 0.07 -0.61
C HIS A 41 -8.31 -0.66 -1.71
N GLY A 42 -7.49 -1.65 -1.36
CA GLY A 42 -6.92 -2.53 -2.35
C GLY A 42 -6.51 -3.87 -1.77
N TYR A 43 -6.48 -4.86 -2.66
CA TYR A 43 -6.04 -6.21 -2.39
C TYR A 43 -5.05 -6.65 -3.47
N VAL A 44 -3.97 -7.30 -3.05
CA VAL A 44 -3.02 -7.97 -3.94
C VAL A 44 -3.00 -9.44 -3.55
N HIS A 45 -3.41 -10.29 -4.49
CA HIS A 45 -3.36 -11.73 -4.39
C HIS A 45 -2.11 -12.21 -5.11
N VAL A 46 -1.24 -12.92 -4.40
CA VAL A 46 0.01 -13.48 -4.91
C VAL A 46 -0.09 -14.99 -4.78
N GLU A 47 -0.14 -15.67 -5.92
CA GLU A 47 -0.43 -17.10 -6.01
C GLU A 47 0.56 -17.82 -6.94
N GLY A 48 0.55 -19.15 -6.89
CA GLY A 48 1.33 -20.01 -7.78
C GLY A 48 2.57 -20.61 -7.14
N GLY A 49 3.08 -21.67 -7.77
CA GLY A 49 4.20 -22.45 -7.24
C GLY A 49 5.48 -21.63 -7.16
N PHE A 50 5.64 -20.62 -8.01
CA PHE A 50 6.81 -19.76 -7.99
C PHE A 50 6.91 -18.96 -6.69
N PHE A 51 5.78 -18.44 -6.20
CA PHE A 51 5.74 -17.70 -4.92
C PHE A 51 6.11 -18.61 -3.74
N VAL A 52 5.67 -19.86 -3.74
CA VAL A 52 6.00 -20.82 -2.67
C VAL A 52 7.52 -21.04 -2.59
N THR A 53 8.18 -21.19 -3.74
CA THR A 53 9.64 -21.43 -3.81
C THR A 53 10.47 -20.18 -3.55
N HIS A 54 9.99 -18.99 -3.94
CA HIS A 54 10.74 -17.73 -3.88
C HIS A 54 10.16 -16.70 -2.91
N ARG A 55 9.40 -17.17 -1.91
CA ARG A 55 8.61 -16.32 -0.99
C ARG A 55 9.40 -15.13 -0.45
N SER A 56 10.58 -15.39 0.10
CA SER A 56 11.42 -14.38 0.76
C SER A 56 11.77 -13.23 -0.20
N ASP A 57 12.10 -13.54 -1.45
CA ASP A 57 12.52 -12.54 -2.42
C ASP A 57 11.34 -11.67 -2.89
N LEU A 58 10.18 -12.31 -3.15
CA LEU A 58 8.96 -11.60 -3.51
C LEU A 58 8.48 -10.69 -2.37
N GLU A 59 8.49 -11.18 -1.14
CA GLU A 59 8.11 -10.37 0.03
C GLU A 59 9.07 -9.20 0.23
N HIS A 60 10.39 -9.42 0.06
CA HIS A 60 11.36 -8.32 0.11
C HIS A 60 11.09 -7.25 -0.95
N LEU A 61 10.84 -7.64 -2.20
CA LEU A 61 10.47 -6.71 -3.27
C LEU A 61 9.24 -5.89 -2.88
N LEU A 62 8.18 -6.57 -2.43
CA LEU A 62 6.91 -5.93 -2.09
C LEU A 62 7.03 -5.00 -0.87
N HIS A 63 7.83 -5.38 0.13
CA HIS A 63 8.13 -4.53 1.28
C HIS A 63 8.88 -3.26 0.88
N ASN A 64 9.90 -3.40 0.03
CA ASN A 64 10.67 -2.28 -0.48
C ASN A 64 9.81 -1.34 -1.32
N GLU A 65 8.95 -1.88 -2.18
CA GLU A 65 8.07 -1.09 -3.02
C GLU A 65 7.01 -0.35 -2.20
N ALA A 66 6.44 -1.01 -1.18
CA ALA A 66 5.54 -0.37 -0.23
C ALA A 66 6.21 0.76 0.57
N ALA A 67 7.47 0.59 0.96
CA ALA A 67 8.25 1.61 1.66
C ALA A 67 8.47 2.84 0.77
N ARG A 68 8.95 2.64 -0.47
CA ARG A 68 9.12 3.72 -1.46
C ARG A 68 7.81 4.46 -1.74
N ALA A 69 6.72 3.72 -1.94
CA ALA A 69 5.40 4.32 -2.16
C ALA A 69 4.94 5.19 -0.98
N ARG A 70 5.28 4.79 0.25
CA ARG A 70 4.96 5.53 1.47
C ARG A 70 5.79 6.81 1.62
N GLU A 71 7.03 6.81 1.15
CA GLU A 71 7.89 8.01 1.11
C GLU A 71 7.27 9.08 0.19
N ASP A 72 6.84 8.68 -1.01
CA ASP A 72 6.18 9.56 -1.99
C ASP A 72 4.81 10.05 -1.49
N ASN A 73 4.04 9.11 -0.96
CA ASN A 73 2.68 9.32 -0.48
C ASN A 73 2.47 8.61 0.86
N PRO A 74 2.45 9.32 1.99
CA PRO A 74 2.29 8.70 3.31
C PRO A 74 0.93 8.02 3.53
N LEU A 75 -0.03 8.19 2.61
CA LEU A 75 -1.29 7.47 2.61
C LEU A 75 -1.20 6.07 1.97
N ALA A 76 -0.16 5.77 1.19
CA ALA A 76 0.10 4.45 0.66
C ALA A 76 0.69 3.58 1.78
N GLN A 77 -0.14 2.76 2.41
CA GLN A 77 0.26 1.88 3.50
C GLN A 77 -0.27 0.47 3.27
N VAL A 78 0.58 -0.52 3.50
CA VAL A 78 0.11 -1.90 3.67
C VAL A 78 -0.58 -2.01 5.02
N MET A 79 -1.78 -2.56 5.00
CA MET A 79 -2.63 -2.75 6.17
C MET A 79 -2.40 -4.11 6.83
N SER A 80 -2.22 -5.16 6.02
CA SER A 80 -1.94 -6.51 6.50
C SER A 80 -1.30 -7.37 5.41
N TRP A 81 -0.54 -8.36 5.86
CA TRP A 81 -0.04 -9.48 5.08
C TRP A 81 -0.70 -10.74 5.64
N ARG A 82 -1.33 -11.54 4.79
CA ARG A 82 -2.01 -12.77 5.20
C ARG A 82 -1.56 -13.92 4.33
N HIS A 83 -0.84 -14.85 4.94
CA HIS A 83 -0.47 -16.11 4.30
C HIS A 83 -1.59 -17.13 4.49
N PHE A 84 -1.86 -17.91 3.45
CA PHE A 84 -2.80 -19.02 3.51
C PHE A 84 -2.06 -20.36 3.48
N LYS A 85 -2.79 -21.42 3.85
CA LYS A 85 -2.24 -22.79 3.93
C LYS A 85 -1.89 -23.37 2.56
N ASP A 86 -2.52 -22.87 1.50
CA ASP A 86 -2.23 -23.24 0.11
C ASP A 86 -0.95 -22.59 -0.43
N GLY A 87 -0.26 -21.80 0.39
CA GLY A 87 0.98 -21.11 0.03
C GLY A 87 0.78 -19.71 -0.54
N SER A 88 -0.47 -19.28 -0.79
CA SER A 88 -0.76 -17.94 -1.31
C SER A 88 -0.59 -16.83 -0.26
N LEU A 89 -0.47 -15.60 -0.75
CA LEU A 89 -0.39 -14.38 0.06
C LEU A 89 -1.45 -13.37 -0.40
N LEU A 90 -2.20 -12.83 0.57
CA LEU A 90 -3.07 -11.66 0.38
C LEU A 90 -2.52 -10.46 1.12
N ILE A 91 -2.39 -9.36 0.40
CA ILE A 91 -1.95 -8.07 0.92
C ILE A 91 -3.12 -7.10 0.86
N ALA A 92 -3.46 -6.50 1.98
CA ALA A 92 -4.47 -5.43 2.03
C ALA A 92 -3.79 -4.07 2.04
N THR A 93 -4.26 -3.12 1.22
CA THR A 93 -3.66 -1.78 1.09
C THR A 93 -4.68 -0.68 1.43
N SER A 94 -4.18 0.45 1.92
CA SER A 94 -5.01 1.62 2.27
C SER A 94 -5.43 2.47 1.07
N THR A 95 -4.87 2.18 -0.12
CA THR A 95 -5.16 2.83 -1.40
C THR A 95 -5.11 1.84 -2.55
N GLU A 96 -5.94 2.07 -3.57
CA GLU A 96 -5.96 1.32 -4.83
C GLU A 96 -4.62 1.40 -5.56
N HIS A 97 -4.05 2.61 -5.66
CA HIS A 97 -2.78 2.83 -6.35
C HIS A 97 -1.62 2.05 -5.74
N LEU A 98 -1.63 1.81 -4.42
CA LEU A 98 -0.60 0.96 -3.81
C LEU A 98 -0.76 -0.50 -4.26
N ALA A 99 -1.99 -1.02 -4.32
CA ALA A 99 -2.22 -2.38 -4.83
C ALA A 99 -1.75 -2.52 -6.28
N GLN A 100 -2.10 -1.54 -7.14
CA GLN A 100 -1.64 -1.51 -8.53
C GLN A 100 -0.12 -1.49 -8.65
N ARG A 101 0.53 -0.62 -7.86
CA ARG A 101 1.99 -0.47 -7.84
C ARG A 101 2.70 -1.76 -7.43
N LEU A 102 2.18 -2.46 -6.42
CA LEU A 102 2.72 -3.76 -5.99
C LEU A 102 2.55 -4.84 -7.06
N GLY A 103 1.39 -4.93 -7.72
CA GLY A 103 1.20 -5.88 -8.82
C GLY A 103 2.11 -5.60 -10.02
N HIS A 104 2.27 -4.33 -10.39
CA HIS A 104 3.17 -3.94 -11.47
C HIS A 104 4.64 -4.26 -11.12
N ALA A 105 5.04 -4.09 -9.86
CA ALA A 105 6.39 -4.46 -9.42
C ALA A 105 6.64 -5.97 -9.54
N LEU A 106 5.66 -6.81 -9.20
CA LEU A 106 5.75 -8.27 -9.37
C LEU A 106 5.88 -8.65 -10.85
N GLU A 107 4.99 -8.15 -11.69
CA GLU A 107 5.03 -8.38 -13.15
C GLU A 107 6.38 -7.96 -13.74
N LYS A 108 6.87 -6.77 -13.38
CA LYS A 108 8.13 -6.24 -13.90
C LYS A 108 9.35 -7.04 -13.44
N ALA A 109 9.36 -7.54 -12.21
CA ALA A 109 10.52 -8.21 -11.63
C ALA A 109 10.58 -9.71 -11.94
N TYR A 110 9.42 -10.35 -12.09
CA TYR A 110 9.32 -11.81 -12.14
C TYR A 110 8.47 -12.33 -13.30
N ASP A 111 8.02 -11.48 -14.22
CA ASP A 111 6.99 -11.79 -15.21
C ASP A 111 5.70 -12.31 -14.52
N GLY A 112 4.97 -13.21 -15.19
CA GLY A 112 3.73 -13.80 -14.68
C GLY A 112 2.49 -13.08 -15.20
N ALA A 113 1.33 -13.65 -14.90
CA ALA A 113 0.05 -13.05 -15.29
C ALA A 113 -0.42 -12.12 -14.18
N VAL A 114 -0.68 -10.86 -14.53
CA VAL A 114 -1.33 -9.89 -13.64
C VAL A 114 -2.70 -9.50 -14.17
N GLN A 115 -3.70 -9.47 -13.29
CA GLN A 115 -5.06 -9.04 -13.58
C GLN A 115 -5.48 -7.95 -12.61
N TYR A 116 -6.13 -6.92 -13.14
CA TYR A 116 -6.61 -5.77 -12.37
C TYR A 116 -8.13 -5.70 -12.42
N GLY A 117 -8.78 -5.69 -11.26
CA GLY A 117 -10.21 -5.46 -11.10
C GLY A 117 -10.46 -4.18 -10.31
N PHE A 118 -11.35 -3.32 -10.82
CA PHE A 118 -11.67 -2.03 -10.19
C PHE A 118 -13.15 -1.92 -9.87
N SER A 119 -13.47 -1.51 -8.65
CA SER A 119 -14.83 -1.11 -8.26
C SER A 119 -14.94 0.41 -8.31
N HIS A 120 -15.77 0.90 -9.23
CA HIS A 120 -16.02 2.34 -9.41
C HIS A 120 -16.84 2.94 -8.25
N GLU A 121 -17.71 2.15 -7.63
CA GLU A 121 -18.57 2.60 -6.53
C GLU A 121 -17.80 2.77 -5.21
N ASN A 122 -16.91 1.82 -4.91
CA ASN A 122 -16.24 1.77 -3.61
C ASN A 122 -14.78 2.23 -3.62
N LYS A 123 -14.25 2.66 -4.77
CA LYS A 123 -12.84 3.06 -4.90
C LYS A 123 -11.93 1.98 -4.33
N MET A 124 -12.05 0.78 -4.91
CA MET A 124 -11.35 -0.44 -4.50
C MET A 124 -10.71 -1.13 -5.70
N ALA A 125 -9.48 -1.61 -5.53
CA ALA A 125 -8.75 -2.35 -6.54
C ALA A 125 -8.40 -3.75 -6.04
N HIS A 126 -8.67 -4.76 -6.86
CA HIS A 126 -8.12 -6.10 -6.68
C HIS A 126 -7.07 -6.35 -7.75
N VAL A 127 -5.94 -6.89 -7.33
CA VAL A 127 -4.84 -7.24 -8.20
C VAL A 127 -4.50 -8.69 -7.96
N TRP A 128 -4.52 -9.51 -9.00
CA TRP A 128 -4.15 -10.91 -8.92
C TRP A 128 -2.89 -11.12 -9.74
N TRP A 129 -1.84 -11.58 -9.10
CA TRP A 129 -0.60 -11.97 -9.74
C TRP A 129 -0.35 -13.45 -9.51
N LYS A 130 -0.02 -14.18 -10.58
CA LYS A 130 0.25 -15.62 -10.51
C LYS A 130 1.41 -16.04 -11.42
N ARG A 131 2.26 -16.92 -10.88
CA ARG A 131 3.36 -17.58 -11.61
C ARG A 131 3.67 -18.98 -11.09
#